data_AF-A0A410PUV2-F1
#
_entry.id   AF-A0A410PUV2-F1
#
_cell.length_a   1.000
_cell.length_b   1.000
_cell.length_c   1.000
_cell.angle_alpha   90.00
_cell.angle_beta   90.00
_cell.angle_gamma   90.00
#
_symmetry.space_group_name_H-M   'P 1'
#
loop_
_entity.id
_entity.type
_entity.pdbx_description
1 polymer ?
#
loop_
_entity_poly.entity_id
_entity_poly.type
_entity_poly.pdbx_seq_one_letter_code
_entity_poly.pdbx_strand_id
1 'polypeptide(L)'
;MELMKQNYFTTGELARLFHIKKQTLFHYDEIGLFSPEIIGENGYRYYSHQQIEVFEIISMLKELDMPLKEIKNYLDTRTPQSLIQLLHEKQREVENKIKELQWISSYIQTKTDITEEGLKAETEKVTYIEMPEEYLITTDYNGKPDDRSMAAAITMHYNYCHDIGLYMILSTGSTIRTCDMPTGGLYYSYAHIYTKVSDKSYPDLHVKPTGVYGVIYHRNGFDTAFKSYQTLLDDLLQKGYTPGEYFYEDTMLDELSMCGYDNYMIKISVHCKK
;
A
#
# COMPACT_ATOMS: atom_id res chain seq x y z
N MET A 1 23.76 -43.86 -36.42
CA MET A 1 23.71 -43.62 -34.96
C MET A 1 24.72 -42.58 -34.48
N GLU A 2 25.94 -42.52 -35.02
CA GLU A 2 26.98 -41.59 -34.55
C GLU A 2 26.78 -40.13 -35.01
N LEU A 3 26.28 -39.89 -36.23
CA LEU A 3 25.90 -38.54 -36.70
C LEU A 3 24.68 -37.94 -35.97
N MET A 4 23.77 -38.76 -35.45
CA MET A 4 22.59 -38.28 -34.71
C MET A 4 22.97 -37.72 -33.33
N LYS A 5 24.12 -38.12 -32.76
CA LYS A 5 24.59 -37.58 -31.48
C LYS A 5 25.19 -36.18 -31.58
N GLN A 6 25.57 -35.70 -32.76
CA GLN A 6 26.21 -34.38 -32.90
C GLN A 6 25.23 -33.21 -32.94
N ASN A 7 23.93 -33.45 -33.21
CA ASN A 7 22.94 -32.38 -33.41
C ASN A 7 21.77 -32.40 -32.41
N TYR A 8 21.79 -33.31 -31.44
CA TYR A 8 20.70 -33.50 -30.47
C TYR A 8 21.20 -33.57 -29.03
N PHE A 9 20.42 -32.99 -28.13
CA PHE A 9 20.60 -33.01 -26.70
C PHE A 9 19.74 -34.09 -26.07
N THR A 10 20.31 -34.89 -25.19
CA THR A 10 19.53 -35.78 -24.32
C THR A 10 18.74 -34.95 -23.29
N THR A 11 17.70 -35.54 -22.68
CA THR A 11 16.99 -34.92 -21.54
C THR A 11 17.93 -34.40 -20.45
N GLY A 12 19.04 -35.12 -20.19
CA GLY A 12 20.00 -34.72 -19.16
C GLY A 12 20.85 -33.52 -19.55
N GLU A 13 21.24 -33.42 -20.81
CA GLU A 13 22.00 -32.27 -21.32
C GLU A 13 21.12 -31.04 -21.40
N LEU A 14 19.90 -31.17 -21.93
CA LEU A 14 18.94 -30.06 -22.00
C LEU A 14 18.54 -29.57 -20.59
N ALA A 15 18.25 -30.50 -19.67
CA ALA A 15 17.92 -30.12 -18.29
C ALA A 15 19.08 -29.40 -17.59
N ARG A 16 20.32 -29.80 -17.86
CA ARG A 16 21.52 -29.13 -17.33
C ARG A 16 21.69 -27.73 -17.95
N LEU A 17 21.48 -27.60 -19.27
CA LEU A 17 21.59 -26.34 -19.99
C LEU A 17 20.65 -25.27 -19.42
N PHE A 18 19.41 -25.66 -19.10
CA PHE A 18 18.39 -24.76 -18.56
C PHE A 18 18.27 -24.77 -17.03
N HIS A 19 19.22 -25.42 -16.33
CA HIS A 19 19.21 -25.52 -14.86
C HIS A 19 17.89 -26.04 -14.25
N ILE A 20 17.23 -26.97 -14.94
CA ILE A 20 15.98 -27.58 -14.49
C ILE A 20 16.16 -29.05 -14.12
N LYS A 21 15.17 -29.59 -13.42
CA LYS A 21 15.06 -31.03 -13.19
C LYS A 21 14.60 -31.72 -14.48
N LYS A 22 15.13 -32.91 -14.77
CA LYS A 22 14.69 -33.73 -15.92
C LYS A 22 13.17 -33.95 -15.89
N GLN A 23 12.58 -34.13 -14.71
CA GLN A 23 11.13 -34.29 -14.48
C GLN A 23 10.30 -33.15 -15.12
N THR A 24 10.85 -31.94 -15.19
CA THR A 24 10.18 -30.80 -15.84
C THR A 24 9.97 -31.05 -17.33
N LEU A 25 10.96 -31.61 -18.02
CA LEU A 25 10.86 -31.96 -19.44
C LEU A 25 9.87 -33.11 -19.66
N PHE A 26 9.85 -34.11 -18.77
CA PHE A 26 8.84 -35.17 -18.82
C PHE A 26 7.43 -34.61 -18.62
N HIS A 27 7.25 -33.72 -17.65
CA HIS A 27 5.96 -33.08 -17.42
C HIS A 27 5.51 -32.24 -18.62
N TYR A 28 6.41 -31.48 -19.24
CA TYR A 28 6.07 -30.67 -20.42
C TYR A 28 5.72 -31.54 -21.63
N ASP A 29 6.36 -32.69 -21.78
CA ASP A 29 6.02 -33.70 -22.77
C ASP A 29 4.62 -34.29 -22.50
N GLU A 30 4.32 -34.65 -21.24
CA GLU A 30 3.01 -35.20 -20.82
C GLU A 30 1.83 -34.24 -21.09
N ILE A 31 2.01 -32.94 -20.86
CA ILE A 31 0.98 -31.93 -21.14
C ILE A 31 0.99 -31.45 -22.61
N GLY A 32 1.94 -31.96 -23.42
CA GLY A 32 2.14 -31.59 -24.81
C GLY A 32 2.54 -30.13 -25.02
N LEU A 33 3.24 -29.53 -24.05
CA LEU A 33 3.82 -28.19 -24.16
C LEU A 33 5.16 -28.25 -24.89
N PHE A 34 5.98 -29.26 -24.60
CA PHE A 34 7.30 -29.41 -25.18
C PHE A 34 7.71 -30.89 -25.19
N SER A 35 7.64 -31.50 -26.37
CA SER A 35 7.94 -32.92 -26.58
C SER A 35 9.28 -33.08 -27.32
N PRO A 36 10.02 -34.17 -27.07
CA PRO A 36 11.25 -34.44 -27.82
C PRO A 36 10.96 -34.67 -29.30
N GLU A 37 11.88 -34.22 -30.16
CA GLU A 37 11.79 -34.51 -31.59
C GLU A 37 11.96 -36.01 -31.89
N ILE A 38 12.77 -36.71 -31.09
CA ILE A 38 13.01 -38.15 -31.23
C ILE A 38 12.88 -38.86 -29.88
N ILE A 39 12.12 -39.95 -29.87
CA ILE A 39 12.12 -40.95 -28.81
C ILE A 39 12.78 -42.21 -29.36
N GLY A 40 13.96 -42.55 -28.83
CA GLY A 40 14.69 -43.76 -29.21
C GLY A 40 13.99 -45.03 -28.73
N GLU A 41 14.31 -46.17 -29.35
CA GLU A 41 13.70 -47.49 -29.03
C GLU A 41 13.85 -47.89 -27.55
N ASN A 42 14.90 -47.40 -26.89
CA ASN A 42 15.17 -47.59 -25.47
C ASN A 42 14.45 -46.58 -24.55
N GLY A 43 13.54 -45.76 -25.10
CA GLY A 43 12.80 -44.72 -24.39
C GLY A 43 13.58 -43.44 -24.10
N TYR A 44 14.82 -43.32 -24.60
CA TYR A 44 15.59 -42.08 -24.46
C TYR A 44 15.01 -40.97 -25.34
N ARG A 45 14.97 -39.75 -24.79
CA ARG A 45 14.44 -38.56 -25.48
C ARG A 45 15.59 -37.69 -25.96
N TYR A 46 15.46 -37.19 -27.18
CA TYR A 46 16.44 -36.37 -27.86
C TYR A 46 15.78 -35.11 -28.41
N TYR A 47 16.42 -33.96 -28.16
CA TYR A 47 15.92 -32.64 -28.51
C TYR A 47 16.89 -31.96 -29.47
N SER A 48 16.39 -31.39 -30.56
CA SER A 48 17.27 -30.72 -31.53
C SER A 48 17.72 -29.33 -31.06
N HIS A 49 18.71 -28.76 -31.73
CA HIS A 49 19.13 -27.38 -31.50
C HIS A 49 17.96 -26.37 -31.64
N GLN A 50 17.07 -26.56 -32.61
CA GLN A 50 15.92 -25.67 -32.80
C GLN A 50 14.95 -25.71 -31.61
N GLN A 51 14.84 -26.86 -30.93
CA GLN A 51 14.02 -26.99 -29.73
C GLN A 51 14.61 -26.26 -28.52
N ILE A 52 15.91 -25.92 -28.54
CA ILE A 52 16.51 -25.04 -27.51
C ILE A 52 15.88 -23.66 -27.57
N GLU A 53 15.79 -23.06 -28.77
CA GLU A 53 15.17 -21.73 -28.95
C GLU A 53 13.70 -21.73 -28.50
N VAL A 54 12.95 -22.81 -28.79
CA VAL A 54 11.58 -22.96 -28.31
C VAL A 54 11.52 -23.06 -26.78
N PHE A 55 12.46 -23.78 -26.17
CA PHE A 55 12.52 -23.91 -24.71
C PHE A 55 12.93 -22.60 -24.02
N GLU A 56 13.79 -21.79 -24.63
CA GLU A 56 14.11 -20.43 -24.19
C GLU A 56 12.85 -19.56 -24.15
N ILE A 57 12.03 -19.61 -25.22
CA ILE A 57 10.75 -18.90 -25.27
C ILE A 57 9.81 -19.37 -24.16
N ILE A 58 9.68 -20.69 -23.94
CA ILE A 58 8.85 -21.23 -22.84
C ILE A 58 9.35 -20.70 -21.48
N SER A 59 10.66 -20.69 -21.26
CA SER A 59 11.26 -20.23 -20.01
C SER A 59 11.01 -18.75 -19.78
N MET A 60 11.21 -17.91 -20.80
CA MET A 60 10.92 -16.47 -20.74
C MET A 60 9.43 -16.20 -20.47
N LEU A 61 8.52 -16.89 -21.16
CA LEU A 61 7.07 -16.70 -20.94
C LEU A 61 6.65 -17.12 -19.53
N LYS A 62 7.30 -18.14 -18.95
CA LYS A 62 7.11 -18.51 -17.54
C LYS A 62 7.64 -17.45 -16.57
N GLU A 63 8.78 -16.83 -16.88
CA GLU A 63 9.31 -15.71 -16.09
C GLU A 63 8.39 -14.49 -16.11
N LEU A 64 7.59 -14.33 -17.17
CA LEU A 64 6.50 -13.35 -17.28
C LEU A 64 5.19 -13.82 -16.60
N ASP A 65 5.27 -14.74 -15.64
CA ASP A 65 4.16 -15.33 -14.88
C ASP A 65 3.04 -15.95 -15.74
N MET A 66 3.33 -16.38 -16.98
CA MET A 66 2.31 -16.97 -17.83
C MET A 66 2.02 -18.44 -17.45
N PRO A 67 0.76 -18.85 -17.25
CA PRO A 67 0.40 -20.24 -17.02
C PRO A 67 0.80 -21.15 -18.18
N LEU A 68 1.29 -22.37 -17.89
CA LEU A 68 1.75 -23.34 -18.92
C LEU A 68 0.73 -23.60 -20.02
N LYS A 69 -0.57 -23.59 -19.69
CA LYS A 69 -1.67 -23.76 -20.65
C LYS A 69 -1.75 -22.61 -21.65
N GLU A 70 -1.55 -21.38 -21.20
CA GLU A 70 -1.54 -20.19 -22.06
C GLU A 70 -0.28 -20.14 -22.91
N ILE A 71 0.88 -20.53 -22.35
CA ILE A 71 2.13 -20.67 -23.11
C ILE A 71 1.94 -21.64 -24.27
N LYS A 72 1.34 -22.81 -24.03
CA LYS A 72 1.04 -23.78 -25.08
C LYS A 72 0.19 -23.16 -26.19
N ASN A 73 -0.95 -22.56 -25.82
CA ASN A 73 -1.85 -21.93 -26.77
C ASN A 73 -1.16 -20.82 -27.58
N TYR A 74 -0.33 -20.01 -26.92
CA TYR A 74 0.44 -18.95 -27.58
C TYR A 74 1.45 -19.53 -28.57
N LEU A 75 2.20 -20.57 -28.18
CA LEU A 75 3.16 -21.22 -29.07
C LEU A 75 2.50 -21.77 -30.34
N ASP A 76 1.28 -22.29 -30.23
CA ASP A 76 0.51 -22.85 -31.36
C ASP A 76 -0.06 -21.76 -32.29
N THR A 77 -0.23 -20.53 -31.80
CA THR A 77 -0.94 -19.44 -32.52
C THR A 77 -0.09 -18.18 -32.75
N ARG A 78 1.20 -18.21 -32.38
CA ARG A 78 2.08 -17.04 -32.41
C ARG A 78 2.24 -16.45 -33.80
N THR A 79 2.12 -15.14 -33.86
CA THR A 79 2.40 -14.28 -35.01
C THR A 79 3.14 -13.03 -34.53
N PRO A 80 3.79 -12.25 -35.41
CA PRO A 80 4.37 -10.96 -35.01
C PRO A 80 3.35 -10.04 -34.31
N GLN A 81 2.10 -10.03 -34.78
CA GLN A 81 1.02 -9.24 -34.19
C GLN A 81 0.64 -9.72 -32.79
N SER A 82 0.48 -11.04 -32.59
CA SER A 82 0.17 -11.58 -31.26
C SER A 82 1.34 -11.39 -30.28
N LEU A 83 2.58 -11.40 -30.76
CA LEU A 83 3.75 -11.10 -29.93
C LEU A 83 3.73 -9.65 -29.44
N ILE A 84 3.48 -8.69 -30.32
CA ILE A 84 3.39 -7.27 -29.93
C ILE A 84 2.28 -7.07 -28.89
N GLN A 85 1.12 -7.68 -29.10
CA GLN A 85 0.00 -7.61 -28.17
C GLN A 85 0.37 -8.19 -26.80
N LEU A 86 0.97 -9.38 -26.78
CA LEU A 86 1.42 -10.03 -25.55
C LEU A 86 2.44 -9.18 -24.80
N LEU A 87 3.45 -8.64 -25.50
CA LEU A 87 4.48 -7.83 -24.85
C LEU A 87 3.91 -6.54 -24.27
N HIS A 88 2.97 -5.88 -24.95
CA HIS A 88 2.28 -4.71 -24.40
C HIS A 88 1.42 -5.06 -23.17
N GLU A 89 0.77 -6.22 -23.17
CA GLU A 89 0.02 -6.70 -22.01
C GLU A 89 0.95 -6.96 -20.82
N LYS A 90 2.03 -7.71 -21.01
CA LYS A 90 3.01 -8.00 -19.97
C LYS A 90 3.74 -6.77 -19.46
N GLN A 91 4.04 -5.80 -20.34
CA GLN A 91 4.60 -4.52 -19.94
C GLN A 91 3.64 -3.76 -19.00
N ARG A 92 2.34 -3.70 -19.31
CA ARG A 92 1.34 -3.05 -18.44
C ARG A 92 1.19 -3.77 -17.10
N GLU A 93 1.21 -5.10 -17.08
CA GLU A 93 1.18 -5.89 -15.84
C GLU A 93 2.39 -5.53 -14.94
N VAL A 94 3.59 -5.48 -15.52
CA VAL A 94 4.81 -5.11 -14.79
C VAL A 94 4.74 -3.68 -14.27
N GLU A 95 4.31 -2.72 -15.09
CA GLU A 95 4.15 -1.33 -14.66
C GLU A 95 3.14 -1.17 -13.51
N ASN A 96 2.05 -1.93 -13.53
CA ASN A 96 1.08 -1.94 -12.44
C ASN A 96 1.69 -2.53 -11.15
N LYS A 97 2.42 -3.64 -11.24
CA LYS A 97 3.16 -4.23 -10.10
C LYS A 97 4.19 -3.26 -9.53
N ILE A 98 4.91 -2.51 -10.38
CA ILE A 98 5.88 -1.50 -9.94
C ILE A 98 5.18 -0.40 -9.15
N LYS A 99 4.05 0.13 -9.65
CA LYS A 99 3.27 1.15 -8.95
C LYS A 99 2.77 0.66 -7.60
N GLU A 100 2.25 -0.57 -7.55
CA GLU A 100 1.81 -1.21 -6.31
C GLU A 100 2.95 -1.34 -5.29
N LEU A 101 4.10 -1.86 -5.71
CA LEU A 101 5.27 -2.04 -4.83
C LEU A 101 5.84 -0.70 -4.33
N GLN A 102 5.91 0.31 -5.19
CA GLN A 102 6.32 1.66 -4.80
C GLN A 102 5.37 2.24 -3.76
N TRP A 103 4.06 2.06 -3.96
CA TRP A 103 3.05 2.47 -3.01
C TRP A 103 3.22 1.73 -1.66
N ILE A 104 3.38 0.40 -1.67
CA ILE A 104 3.56 -0.40 -0.44
C ILE A 104 4.81 0.07 0.32
N SER A 105 5.90 0.31 -0.40
CA SER A 105 7.12 0.85 0.20
C SER A 105 6.88 2.22 0.85
N SER A 106 6.10 3.10 0.22
CA SER A 106 5.75 4.39 0.79
C SER A 106 4.90 4.23 2.05
N TYR A 107 3.91 3.33 2.05
CA TYR A 107 3.11 3.03 3.24
C TYR A 107 3.98 2.57 4.41
N ILE A 108 4.89 1.62 4.16
CA ILE A 108 5.81 1.11 5.18
C ILE A 108 6.64 2.25 5.76
N GLN A 109 7.26 3.06 4.90
CA GLN A 109 8.09 4.18 5.34
C GLN A 109 7.30 5.17 6.20
N THR A 110 6.14 5.63 5.72
CA THR A 110 5.36 6.62 6.49
C THR A 110 4.84 6.05 7.81
N LYS A 111 4.42 4.78 7.85
CA LYS A 111 3.99 4.14 9.11
C LYS A 111 5.16 4.01 10.09
N THR A 112 6.36 3.69 9.60
CA THR A 112 7.58 3.69 10.40
C THR A 112 7.86 5.08 10.96
N ASP A 113 7.83 6.14 10.13
CA ASP A 113 8.09 7.52 10.56
C ASP A 113 7.12 7.98 11.66
N ILE A 114 5.81 7.73 11.46
CA ILE A 114 4.77 8.04 12.45
C ILE A 114 5.02 7.29 13.77
N THR A 115 5.38 6.01 13.68
CA THR A 115 5.61 5.16 14.87
C THR A 115 6.87 5.60 15.61
N GLU A 116 7.94 5.95 14.90
CA GLU A 116 9.16 6.51 15.48
C GLU A 116 8.93 7.86 16.16
N GLU A 117 8.11 8.73 15.55
CA GLU A 117 7.70 9.99 16.15
C GLU A 117 6.94 9.73 17.46
N GLY A 118 5.95 8.84 17.45
CA GLY A 118 5.21 8.45 18.64
C GLY A 118 6.09 7.86 19.76
N LEU A 119 7.12 7.08 19.40
CA LEU A 119 8.06 6.52 20.38
C LEU A 119 8.92 7.61 21.05
N LYS A 120 9.34 8.62 20.29
CA LYS A 120 10.20 9.72 20.76
C LYS A 120 9.41 10.87 21.42
N ALA A 121 8.10 10.92 21.23
CA ALA A 121 7.25 12.01 21.68
C ALA A 121 7.21 12.15 23.22
N GLU A 122 7.46 13.37 23.69
CA GLU A 122 7.16 13.78 25.07
C GLU A 122 5.66 14.05 25.20
N THR A 123 5.02 13.40 26.17
CA THR A 123 3.59 13.60 26.46
C THR A 123 3.36 14.78 27.39
N GLU A 124 2.13 15.28 27.42
CA GLU A 124 1.66 16.33 28.36
C GLU A 124 2.37 17.69 28.25
N LYS A 125 3.17 17.89 27.22
CA LYS A 125 3.90 19.14 26.95
C LYS A 125 3.46 19.73 25.63
N VAL A 126 3.06 21.00 25.65
CA VAL A 126 2.77 21.76 24.44
C VAL A 126 4.06 22.20 23.78
N THR A 127 4.19 21.91 22.49
CA THR A 127 5.30 22.32 21.64
C THR A 127 4.76 23.14 20.47
N TYR A 128 5.60 24.01 19.92
CA TYR A 128 5.25 24.85 18.77
C TYR A 128 6.19 24.49 17.63
N ILE A 129 5.64 23.96 16.55
CA ILE A 129 6.41 23.49 15.40
C ILE A 129 5.90 24.15 14.13
N GLU A 130 6.81 24.49 13.22
CA GLU A 130 6.45 24.87 11.86
C GLU A 130 6.05 23.59 11.11
N MET A 131 4.85 23.57 10.54
CA MET A 131 4.36 22.47 9.73
C MET A 131 4.22 22.90 8.26
N PRO A 132 4.60 22.03 7.31
CA PRO A 132 4.30 22.27 5.92
C PRO A 132 2.79 22.16 5.67
N GLU A 133 2.37 22.57 4.48
CA GLU A 133 1.02 22.28 3.99
C GLU A 133 0.81 20.76 3.87
N GLU A 134 -0.32 20.26 4.39
CA GLU A 134 -0.73 18.86 4.28
C GLU A 134 -2.08 18.77 3.53
N TYR A 135 -2.26 17.73 2.70
CA TYR A 135 -3.50 17.50 1.94
C TYR A 135 -4.28 16.35 2.56
N LEU A 136 -5.56 16.60 2.81
CA LEU A 136 -6.44 15.69 3.51
C LEU A 136 -7.65 15.39 2.64
N ILE A 137 -8.00 14.11 2.51
CA ILE A 137 -9.33 13.71 2.06
C ILE A 137 -10.21 13.67 3.28
N THR A 138 -11.34 14.37 3.26
CA THR A 138 -12.24 14.52 4.40
C THR A 138 -13.65 14.07 4.08
N THR A 139 -14.33 13.46 5.06
CA THR A 139 -15.77 13.21 5.02
C THR A 139 -16.41 13.72 6.31
N ASP A 140 -17.57 14.37 6.19
CA ASP A 140 -18.31 14.93 7.33
C ASP A 140 -18.69 13.85 8.34
N TYR A 141 -18.58 14.21 9.63
CA TYR A 141 -19.10 13.42 10.73
C TYR A 141 -20.36 14.08 11.31
N ASN A 142 -21.49 13.39 11.17
CA ASN A 142 -22.79 13.83 11.69
C ASN A 142 -23.40 12.80 12.68
N GLY A 143 -22.56 11.89 13.18
CA GLY A 143 -22.95 10.80 14.07
C GLY A 143 -23.14 11.23 15.53
N LYS A 144 -23.75 10.35 16.33
CA LYS A 144 -23.73 10.47 17.79
C LYS A 144 -22.37 10.01 18.32
N PRO A 145 -21.92 10.47 19.49
CA PRO A 145 -20.66 10.02 20.12
C PRO A 145 -20.81 8.60 20.67
N ASP A 146 -21.01 7.63 19.78
CA ASP A 146 -21.09 6.20 20.05
C ASP A 146 -20.31 5.42 18.99
N ASP A 147 -19.80 4.24 19.38
CA ASP A 147 -18.94 3.41 18.55
C ASP A 147 -19.59 3.01 17.22
N ARG A 148 -20.92 2.84 17.21
CA ARG A 148 -21.65 2.43 16.01
C ARG A 148 -21.68 3.54 14.98
N SER A 149 -21.93 4.78 15.41
CA SER A 149 -21.91 5.96 14.55
C SER A 149 -20.50 6.24 14.04
N MET A 150 -19.48 6.03 14.89
CA MET A 150 -18.08 6.12 14.49
C MET A 150 -17.72 5.08 13.42
N ALA A 151 -18.04 3.80 13.65
CA ALA A 151 -17.78 2.73 12.69
C ALA A 151 -18.48 2.97 11.33
N ALA A 152 -19.72 3.49 11.36
CA ALA A 152 -20.45 3.85 10.14
C ALA A 152 -19.75 4.98 9.38
N ALA A 153 -19.30 6.03 10.08
CA ALA A 153 -18.60 7.14 9.44
C ALA A 153 -17.22 6.74 8.88
N ILE A 154 -16.46 5.91 9.60
CA ILE A 154 -15.19 5.34 9.09
C ILE A 154 -15.46 4.50 7.84
N THR A 155 -16.52 3.68 7.84
CA THR A 155 -16.91 2.89 6.66
C THR A 155 -17.25 3.78 5.47
N MET A 156 -18.01 4.87 5.69
CA MET A 156 -18.30 5.84 4.65
C MET A 156 -17.03 6.50 4.10
N HIS A 157 -16.12 6.88 4.98
CA HIS A 157 -14.82 7.44 4.60
C HIS A 157 -14.02 6.48 3.71
N TYR A 158 -13.98 5.20 4.08
CA TYR A 158 -13.24 4.18 3.36
C TYR A 158 -13.85 3.88 1.99
N ASN A 159 -15.19 3.84 1.91
CA ASN A 159 -15.89 3.69 0.64
C ASN A 159 -15.63 4.89 -0.29
N TYR A 160 -15.68 6.12 0.24
CA TYR A 160 -15.36 7.30 -0.54
C TYR A 160 -13.91 7.28 -1.06
N CYS A 161 -12.95 6.93 -0.19
CA CYS A 161 -11.55 6.76 -0.59
C CYS A 161 -11.42 5.71 -1.71
N HIS A 162 -12.11 4.57 -1.60
CA HIS A 162 -12.12 3.54 -2.63
C HIS A 162 -12.67 4.05 -3.98
N ASP A 163 -13.76 4.81 -3.95
CA ASP A 163 -14.42 5.35 -5.15
C ASP A 163 -13.52 6.35 -5.90
N ILE A 164 -12.67 7.08 -5.18
CA ILE A 164 -11.67 8.00 -5.78
C ILE A 164 -10.32 7.34 -6.08
N GLY A 165 -10.22 6.01 -5.94
CA GLY A 165 -9.01 5.24 -6.25
C GLY A 165 -7.94 5.22 -5.15
N LEU A 166 -8.29 5.57 -3.91
CA LEU A 166 -7.44 5.47 -2.73
C LEU A 166 -7.77 4.19 -1.94
N TYR A 167 -7.10 3.10 -2.30
CA TYR A 167 -7.41 1.76 -1.78
C TYR A 167 -6.79 1.41 -0.44
N MET A 168 -5.74 2.12 -0.02
CA MET A 168 -5.03 1.81 1.21
C MET A 168 -4.76 3.09 1.99
N ILE A 169 -5.47 3.19 3.12
CA ILE A 169 -5.48 4.32 4.03
C ILE A 169 -4.39 4.08 5.07
N LEU A 170 -3.43 4.99 5.16
CA LEU A 170 -2.29 4.86 6.07
C LEU A 170 -2.70 4.99 7.53
N SER A 171 -3.47 6.04 7.82
CA SER A 171 -3.98 6.35 9.14
C SER A 171 -5.24 7.18 8.98
N THR A 172 -6.24 6.86 9.78
CA THR A 172 -7.46 7.67 9.88
C THR A 172 -7.28 8.65 11.02
N GLY A 173 -7.38 9.93 10.72
CA GLY A 173 -7.43 11.00 11.68
C GLY A 173 -8.82 11.62 11.73
N SER A 174 -9.00 12.52 12.69
CA SER A 174 -10.25 13.27 12.83
C SER A 174 -10.00 14.73 13.08
N THR A 175 -10.91 15.59 12.63
CA THR A 175 -10.89 17.00 12.99
C THR A 175 -11.98 17.31 14.01
N ILE A 176 -11.72 18.30 14.86
CA ILE A 176 -12.69 18.84 15.82
C ILE A 176 -12.69 20.35 15.64
N ARG A 177 -13.87 20.96 15.54
CA ARG A 177 -13.98 22.42 15.46
C ARG A 177 -13.51 23.03 16.78
N THR A 178 -12.64 24.03 16.71
CA THR A 178 -12.11 24.69 17.92
C THR A 178 -13.20 25.41 18.70
N CYS A 179 -14.25 25.90 18.03
CA CYS A 179 -15.41 26.52 18.66
C CYS A 179 -16.32 25.54 19.41
N ASP A 180 -16.25 24.24 19.08
CA ASP A 180 -17.09 23.21 19.69
C ASP A 180 -16.46 22.66 20.97
N MET A 181 -15.20 23.02 21.27
CA MET A 181 -14.55 22.61 22.50
C MET A 181 -15.18 23.34 23.70
N PRO A 182 -15.87 22.62 24.60
CA PRO A 182 -16.51 23.26 25.74
C PRO A 182 -15.45 23.79 26.71
N THR A 183 -15.63 25.01 27.20
CA THR A 183 -14.88 25.52 28.35
C THR A 183 -15.23 24.66 29.57
N GLY A 184 -14.41 23.66 29.87
CA GLY A 184 -14.60 22.73 30.99
C GLY A 184 -15.54 21.54 30.75
N GLY A 185 -15.91 21.23 29.51
CA GLY A 185 -16.75 20.05 29.21
C GLY A 185 -15.95 18.77 28.89
N LEU A 186 -16.59 17.62 29.14
CA LEU A 186 -16.03 16.27 28.95
C LEU A 186 -16.32 15.65 27.58
N TYR A 187 -17.08 16.34 26.71
CA TYR A 187 -17.56 15.80 25.43
C TYR A 187 -17.29 16.78 24.29
N TYR A 188 -16.78 16.25 23.19
CA TYR A 188 -16.64 16.93 21.90
C TYR A 188 -17.18 16.03 20.79
N SER A 189 -17.49 16.61 19.64
CA SER A 189 -17.83 15.87 18.42
C SER A 189 -16.77 16.11 17.38
N TYR A 190 -16.44 15.05 16.63
CA TYR A 190 -15.68 15.20 15.41
C TYR A 190 -16.50 15.99 14.38
N ALA A 191 -15.81 16.79 13.58
CA ALA A 191 -16.35 17.49 12.43
C ALA A 191 -16.15 16.68 11.15
N HIS A 192 -14.97 16.08 10.99
CA HIS A 192 -14.62 15.27 9.83
C HIS A 192 -13.76 14.08 10.24
N ILE A 193 -13.88 13.00 9.48
CA ILE A 193 -12.88 11.93 9.40
C ILE A 193 -11.98 12.23 8.20
N TYR A 194 -10.67 12.01 8.35
CA TYR A 194 -9.73 12.24 7.27
C TYR A 194 -8.66 11.17 7.11
N THR A 195 -8.09 11.14 5.91
CA THR A 195 -6.82 10.48 5.61
C THR A 195 -5.87 11.45 4.91
N LYS A 196 -4.57 11.32 5.17
CA LYS A 196 -3.54 12.15 4.53
C LYS A 196 -3.20 11.60 3.14
N VAL A 197 -3.03 12.49 2.18
CA VAL A 197 -2.58 12.15 0.82
C VAL A 197 -1.42 13.03 0.38
N SER A 198 -0.52 12.49 -0.42
CA SER A 198 0.62 13.22 -0.99
C SER A 198 0.32 13.82 -2.36
N ASP A 199 -0.68 13.28 -3.07
CA ASP A 199 -1.07 13.74 -4.40
C ASP A 199 -2.19 14.80 -4.30
N LYS A 200 -1.98 15.95 -4.97
CA LYS A 200 -2.96 17.03 -5.04
C LYS A 200 -4.01 16.81 -6.12
N SER A 201 -3.90 15.75 -6.91
CA SER A 201 -4.81 15.43 -8.00
C SER A 201 -6.16 14.88 -7.53
N TYR A 202 -6.26 14.44 -6.27
CA TYR A 202 -7.50 13.96 -5.71
C TYR A 202 -8.56 15.09 -5.62
N PRO A 203 -9.85 14.75 -5.81
CA PRO A 203 -10.94 15.72 -5.68
C PRO A 203 -11.15 16.14 -4.22
N ASP A 204 -11.71 17.34 -4.04
CA ASP A 204 -12.24 17.83 -2.75
C ASP A 204 -11.26 17.77 -1.57
N LEU A 205 -10.01 18.18 -1.82
CA LEU A 205 -8.96 18.23 -0.81
C LEU A 205 -9.19 19.32 0.23
N HIS A 206 -9.22 18.92 1.50
CA HIS A 206 -9.03 19.85 2.60
C HIS A 206 -7.55 20.13 2.78
N VAL A 207 -7.18 21.41 2.70
CA VAL A 207 -5.80 21.85 2.85
C VAL A 207 -5.56 22.25 4.30
N LYS A 208 -4.72 21.51 5.00
CA LYS A 208 -4.18 21.94 6.29
C LYS A 208 -3.02 22.91 6.00
N PRO A 209 -3.18 24.20 6.32
CA PRO A 209 -2.26 25.24 5.85
C PRO A 209 -0.87 25.07 6.47
N THR A 210 0.15 25.56 5.77
CA THR A 210 1.47 25.73 6.39
C THR A 210 1.43 26.80 7.48
N GLY A 211 2.25 26.64 8.51
CA GLY A 211 2.40 27.62 9.57
C GLY A 211 2.86 27.03 10.88
N VAL A 212 2.79 27.83 11.95
CA VAL A 212 3.09 27.38 13.32
C VAL A 212 1.90 26.64 13.89
N TYR A 213 2.12 25.43 14.39
CA TYR A 213 1.12 24.64 15.09
C TYR A 213 1.52 24.43 16.53
N GLY A 214 0.55 24.59 17.44
CA GLY A 214 0.63 24.07 18.79
C GLY A 214 0.35 22.57 18.74
N VAL A 215 1.23 21.76 19.34
CA VAL A 215 1.19 20.30 19.28
C VAL A 215 1.35 19.71 20.67
N ILE A 216 0.51 18.74 21.00
CA ILE A 216 0.61 17.93 22.21
C ILE A 216 0.37 16.45 21.85
N TYR A 217 1.15 15.57 22.48
CA TYR A 217 0.96 14.12 22.36
C TYR A 217 0.22 13.61 23.60
N HIS A 218 -0.85 12.87 23.34
CA HIS A 218 -1.72 12.27 24.34
C HIS A 218 -1.52 10.75 24.36
N ARG A 219 -1.43 10.17 25.56
CA ARG A 219 -1.46 8.72 25.79
C ARG A 219 -2.73 8.37 26.53
N ASN A 220 -3.05 7.09 26.49
CA ASN A 220 -4.21 6.46 27.13
C ASN A 220 -5.49 6.50 26.27
N GLY A 221 -5.34 6.41 24.95
CA GLY A 221 -6.48 6.36 24.03
C GLY A 221 -7.25 7.66 23.92
N PHE A 222 -8.46 7.59 23.36
CA PHE A 222 -9.26 8.76 23.00
C PHE A 222 -10.12 9.29 24.17
N ASP A 223 -10.49 8.42 25.11
CA ASP A 223 -11.39 8.75 26.22
C ASP A 223 -10.87 9.88 27.12
N THR A 224 -9.54 10.00 27.24
CA THR A 224 -8.91 11.06 28.04
C THR A 224 -8.34 12.20 27.22
N ALA A 225 -8.46 12.16 25.89
CA ALA A 225 -7.85 13.13 24.99
C ALA A 225 -8.36 14.55 25.22
N PHE A 226 -9.63 14.71 25.66
CA PHE A 226 -10.24 16.01 26.02
C PHE A 226 -9.34 16.88 26.93
N LYS A 227 -8.57 16.25 27.84
CA LYS A 227 -7.64 16.95 28.74
C LYS A 227 -6.52 17.63 27.96
N SER A 228 -5.97 16.95 26.97
CA SER A 228 -4.88 17.48 26.14
C SER A 228 -5.35 18.60 25.23
N TYR A 229 -6.59 18.56 24.73
CA TYR A 229 -7.18 19.69 24.00
C TYR A 229 -7.28 20.95 24.89
N GLN A 230 -7.73 20.79 26.14
CA GLN A 230 -7.82 21.90 27.10
C GLN A 230 -6.43 22.48 27.42
N THR A 231 -5.46 21.63 27.77
CA THR A 231 -4.07 22.06 28.03
C THR A 231 -3.47 22.80 26.83
N LEU A 232 -3.70 22.31 25.61
CA LEU A 232 -3.20 22.93 24.39
C LEU A 232 -3.84 24.30 24.15
N LEU A 233 -5.16 24.41 24.33
CA LEU A 233 -5.89 25.66 24.13
C LEU A 233 -5.48 26.72 25.15
N ASP A 234 -5.35 26.34 26.43
CA ASP A 234 -4.96 27.25 27.50
C ASP A 234 -3.54 27.81 27.29
N ASP A 235 -2.56 26.96 26.95
CA ASP A 235 -1.17 27.39 26.67
C ASP A 235 -1.09 28.31 25.44
N LEU A 236 -1.84 27.97 24.38
CA LEU A 236 -1.90 28.74 23.14
C LEU A 236 -2.45 30.15 23.39
N LEU A 237 -3.56 30.26 24.13
CA LEU A 237 -4.18 31.53 24.50
C LEU A 237 -3.28 32.35 25.43
N GLN A 238 -2.60 31.72 26.39
CA GLN A 238 -1.66 32.39 27.28
C GLN A 238 -0.47 33.01 26.52
N LYS A 239 -0.06 32.40 25.41
CA LYS A 239 0.99 32.94 24.52
C LYS A 239 0.48 33.99 23.52
N GLY A 240 -0.80 34.33 23.56
CA GLY A 240 -1.40 35.37 22.72
C GLY A 240 -1.73 34.92 21.30
N TYR A 241 -1.78 33.62 21.03
CA TYR A 241 -2.27 33.10 19.77
C TYR A 241 -3.80 32.95 19.80
N THR A 242 -4.41 32.94 18.62
CA THR A 242 -5.79 32.50 18.41
C THR A 242 -5.78 31.14 17.72
N PRO A 243 -6.63 30.18 18.11
CA PRO A 243 -6.64 28.87 17.49
C PRO A 243 -7.19 28.95 16.06
N GLY A 244 -6.72 28.04 15.21
CA GLY A 244 -7.29 27.78 13.90
C GLY A 244 -8.74 27.28 13.97
N GLU A 245 -9.30 26.91 12.82
CA GLU A 245 -10.69 26.42 12.76
C GLU A 245 -10.83 25.01 13.35
N TYR A 246 -9.80 24.18 13.18
CA TYR A 246 -9.81 22.78 13.58
C TYR A 246 -8.61 22.43 14.47
N PHE A 247 -8.87 21.58 15.46
CA PHE A 247 -7.88 20.63 15.94
C PHE A 247 -7.78 19.47 14.94
N TYR A 248 -6.58 18.98 14.72
CA TYR A 248 -6.28 17.79 13.94
C TYR A 248 -5.76 16.71 14.87
N GLU A 249 -6.41 15.56 14.83
CA GLU A 249 -6.14 14.38 15.64
C GLU A 249 -5.52 13.29 14.76
N ASP A 250 -4.20 13.10 14.89
CA ASP A 250 -3.45 12.06 14.18
C ASP A 250 -3.19 10.86 15.12
N THR A 251 -3.56 9.65 14.69
CA THR A 251 -3.25 8.42 15.46
C THR A 251 -1.80 8.02 15.20
N MET A 252 -0.96 8.08 16.23
CA MET A 252 0.47 7.81 16.13
C MET A 252 0.80 6.34 16.42
N LEU A 253 0.31 5.84 17.55
CA LEU A 253 0.46 4.44 17.98
C LEU A 253 -0.94 3.84 18.10
N ASP A 254 -1.21 2.81 17.30
CA ASP A 254 -2.49 2.10 17.16
C ASP A 254 -2.32 0.58 17.35
N GLU A 255 -3.34 -0.22 17.02
CA GLU A 255 -3.35 -1.68 17.17
C GLU A 255 -2.16 -2.39 16.49
N LEU A 256 -1.61 -1.80 15.42
CA LEU A 256 -0.43 -2.35 14.75
C LEU A 256 0.83 -2.27 15.63
N SER A 257 0.86 -1.31 16.55
CA SER A 257 2.02 -1.01 17.41
C SER A 257 1.80 -1.33 18.89
N MET A 258 0.54 -1.37 19.36
CA MET A 258 0.18 -1.54 20.76
C MET A 258 -1.14 -2.28 20.89
N CYS A 259 -1.27 -3.22 21.84
CA CYS A 259 -2.53 -3.93 22.04
C CYS A 259 -3.53 -3.08 22.85
N GLY A 260 -4.74 -2.92 22.32
CA GLY A 260 -5.85 -2.30 23.04
C GLY A 260 -5.94 -0.78 22.88
N TYR A 261 -7.16 -0.32 22.60
CA TYR A 261 -7.50 1.08 22.32
C TYR A 261 -7.05 2.06 23.42
N ASP A 262 -7.11 1.62 24.67
CA ASP A 262 -6.68 2.41 25.84
C ASP A 262 -5.19 2.69 25.86
N ASN A 263 -4.38 2.03 25.02
CA ASN A 263 -2.93 2.25 24.97
C ASN A 263 -2.51 3.12 23.80
N TYR A 264 -3.45 3.57 22.96
CA TYR A 264 -3.10 4.35 21.78
C TYR A 264 -2.47 5.68 22.16
N MET A 265 -1.64 6.18 21.23
CA MET A 265 -1.09 7.52 21.29
C MET A 265 -1.63 8.37 20.16
N ILE A 266 -2.04 9.57 20.50
CA ILE A 266 -2.67 10.53 19.61
C ILE A 266 -1.85 11.82 19.61
N LYS A 267 -1.60 12.38 18.43
CA LYS A 267 -1.03 13.71 18.26
C LYS A 267 -2.16 14.68 17.98
N ILE A 268 -2.31 15.67 18.84
CA ILE A 268 -3.28 16.75 18.67
C ILE A 268 -2.51 17.98 18.22
N SER A 269 -2.95 18.58 17.11
CA SER A 269 -2.36 19.81 16.59
C SER A 269 -3.40 20.86 16.25
N VAL A 270 -3.07 22.14 16.45
CA VAL A 270 -3.92 23.28 16.09
C VAL A 270 -3.08 24.41 15.51
N HIS A 271 -3.56 25.03 14.44
CA HIS A 271 -2.86 26.14 13.81
C HIS A 271 -2.87 27.37 14.72
N CYS A 272 -1.73 28.01 14.92
CA CYS A 272 -1.58 29.20 15.74
C CYS A 272 -1.70 30.46 14.87
N LYS A 273 -2.85 31.13 14.93
CA LYS A 273 -3.07 32.42 14.26
C LYS A 273 -2.63 33.57 15.17
N LYS A 274 -2.10 34.64 14.59
CA LYS A 274 -1.79 35.91 15.28
C LYS A 274 -2.84 36.96 14.98
#